data_AF-A0AB33AJZ5-F1
#
_entry.id   AF-A0AB33AJZ5-F1
#
_cell.length_a   1.000
_cell.length_b   1.000
_cell.length_c   1.000
_cell.angle_alpha   90.00
_cell.angle_beta   90.00
_cell.angle_gamma   90.00
#
_symmetry.space_group_name_H-M   'P 1'
#
loop_
_entity.id
_entity.type
_entity.pdbx_description
1 polymer ?
#
loop_
_entity_poly.entity_id
_entity_poly.type
_entity_poly.pdbx_seq_one_letter_code
_entity_poly.pdbx_strand_id
1 'polypeptide(L)'
;MPENFIERPRKNAKDDAIQYVKSLLAQVREDNRNEDIEKLEELVRLLHTKKYGLVWEEYAEIVEEEMKTKIPVFVEDTDRKIVGNPDSEDYNFLLEGDNLHSLHLLEKTHSEKIDVIYIDPPYNTGNKDFIYNDKIVDKTDGYSHSKWLSFMSKRLEIARNLLSDNGVIFIPIDDNEQAQLKLLCDEIFGESSYLNQISVNSKVSAGASGEGKSFKYTNVMIMSTPYLLGKNLRSC
;
A
#
# COMPACT_ATOMS: atom_id res chain seq x y z
N MET A 1 -28.80 -10.83 -22.58
CA MET A 1 -28.59 -9.39 -22.30
C MET A 1 -29.69 -8.63 -23.01
N PRO A 2 -30.33 -7.61 -22.41
CA PRO A 2 -31.37 -6.85 -23.11
C PRO A 2 -30.75 -6.12 -24.31
N GLU A 3 -31.40 -6.22 -25.47
CA GLU A 3 -30.94 -5.71 -26.77
C GLU A 3 -30.81 -4.17 -26.85
N ASN A 4 -31.20 -3.45 -25.79
CA ASN A 4 -31.23 -1.98 -25.75
C ASN A 4 -30.38 -1.41 -24.61
N PHE A 5 -29.17 -1.95 -24.37
CA PHE A 5 -28.19 -1.22 -23.56
C PHE A 5 -27.60 -0.09 -24.39
N ILE A 6 -28.16 1.11 -24.25
CA ILE A 6 -27.58 2.33 -24.84
C ILE A 6 -26.35 2.68 -24.00
N GLU A 7 -25.16 2.29 -24.49
CA GLU A 7 -23.90 2.72 -23.91
C GLU A 7 -23.83 4.26 -24.02
N ARG A 8 -23.78 4.96 -22.87
CA ARG A 8 -23.68 6.42 -22.89
C ARG A 8 -22.45 6.82 -23.69
N PRO A 9 -22.53 7.77 -24.63
CA PRO A 9 -21.37 8.20 -25.40
C PRO A 9 -20.27 8.64 -24.43
N ARG A 10 -19.12 7.97 -24.48
CA ARG A 10 -17.93 8.32 -23.68
C ARG A 10 -17.43 9.69 -24.13
N LYS A 11 -17.95 10.76 -23.54
CA LYS A 11 -17.33 12.08 -23.61
C LYS A 11 -16.32 12.15 -22.48
N ASN A 12 -15.10 11.67 -22.74
CA ASN A 12 -14.06 11.60 -21.74
C ASN A 12 -13.34 12.96 -21.69
N ALA A 13 -13.72 13.81 -20.73
CA ALA A 13 -13.08 15.11 -20.53
C ALA A 13 -11.55 15.00 -20.33
N LYS A 14 -11.04 13.84 -19.91
CA LYS A 14 -9.61 13.52 -19.84
C LYS A 14 -8.98 13.45 -21.23
N ASP A 15 -9.65 12.85 -22.20
CA ASP A 15 -9.16 12.76 -23.58
C ASP A 15 -9.13 14.15 -24.23
N ASP A 16 -10.14 14.97 -23.99
CA ASP A 16 -10.17 16.37 -24.45
C ASP A 16 -9.03 17.20 -23.84
N ALA A 17 -8.77 17.04 -22.53
CA ALA A 17 -7.63 17.67 -21.86
C ALA A 17 -6.29 17.20 -22.41
N ILE A 18 -6.13 15.90 -22.68
CA ILE A 18 -4.92 15.35 -23.31
C ILE A 18 -4.69 15.95 -24.70
N GLN A 19 -5.74 16.08 -25.52
CA GLN A 19 -5.63 16.71 -26.84
C GLN A 19 -5.24 18.18 -26.74
N TYR A 20 -5.79 18.91 -25.77
CA TYR A 20 -5.42 20.30 -25.53
C TYR A 20 -3.94 20.45 -25.15
N VAL A 21 -3.45 19.63 -24.22
CA VAL A 21 -2.04 19.68 -23.80
C VAL A 21 -1.10 19.28 -24.95
N LYS A 22 -1.47 18.30 -25.78
CA LYS A 22 -0.72 17.95 -27.00
C LYS A 22 -0.65 19.11 -28.01
N SER A 23 -1.72 19.90 -28.14
CA SER A 23 -1.71 21.08 -28.99
C SER A 23 -0.77 22.18 -28.48
N LEU A 24 -0.71 22.38 -27.16
CA LEU A 24 0.25 23.30 -26.53
C LEU A 24 1.69 22.82 -26.74
N LEU A 25 1.94 21.53 -26.61
CA LEU A 25 3.25 20.91 -26.90
C LEU A 25 3.73 21.17 -28.33
N ALA A 26 2.83 21.09 -29.30
CA ALA A 26 3.16 21.37 -30.69
C ALA A 26 3.58 22.83 -30.90
N GLN A 27 2.85 23.78 -30.30
CA GLN A 27 3.16 25.21 -30.36
C GLN A 27 4.50 25.54 -29.66
N VAL A 28 4.72 25.00 -28.47
CA VAL A 28 5.96 25.24 -27.68
C VAL A 28 7.20 24.70 -28.40
N ARG A 29 7.07 23.59 -29.14
CA ARG A 29 8.14 23.04 -29.98
C ARG A 29 8.49 23.94 -31.17
N GLU A 30 7.51 24.63 -31.75
CA GLU A 30 7.75 25.64 -32.79
C GLU A 30 8.45 26.89 -32.22
N ASP A 31 8.11 27.27 -30.99
CA ASP A 31 8.67 28.44 -30.29
C ASP A 31 10.05 28.18 -29.60
N ASN A 32 10.60 26.96 -29.68
CA ASN A 32 11.87 26.54 -29.03
C ASN A 32 11.95 26.82 -27.51
N ARG A 33 10.82 26.76 -26.80
CA ARG A 33 10.74 26.98 -25.35
C ARG A 33 11.01 25.69 -24.57
N ASN A 34 12.27 25.27 -24.51
CA ASN A 34 12.66 23.95 -23.97
C ASN A 34 12.16 23.66 -22.55
N GLU A 35 12.12 24.64 -21.64
CA GLU A 35 11.63 24.43 -20.26
C GLU A 35 10.14 24.06 -20.18
N ASP A 36 9.34 24.51 -21.15
CA ASP A 36 7.90 24.22 -21.19
C ASP A 36 7.61 22.87 -21.85
N ILE A 37 8.51 22.38 -22.72
CA ILE A 37 8.41 21.04 -23.31
C ILE A 37 8.46 19.98 -22.22
N GLU A 38 9.45 20.05 -21.32
CA GLU A 38 9.59 19.08 -20.22
C GLU A 38 8.36 19.05 -19.31
N LYS A 39 7.85 20.22 -18.91
CA LYS A 39 6.66 20.33 -18.06
C LYS A 39 5.40 19.78 -18.72
N LEU A 40 5.21 20.05 -20.02
CA LEU A 40 4.04 19.57 -20.74
C LEU A 40 4.13 18.07 -21.05
N GLU A 41 5.32 17.54 -21.34
CA GLU A 41 5.53 16.10 -21.49
C GLU A 41 5.22 15.35 -20.20
N GLU A 42 5.64 15.89 -19.05
CA GLU A 42 5.27 15.33 -17.75
C GLU A 42 3.76 15.42 -17.50
N LEU A 43 3.11 16.52 -17.88
CA LEU A 43 1.67 16.66 -17.72
C LEU A 43 0.88 15.68 -18.62
N VAL A 44 1.35 15.42 -19.84
CA VAL A 44 0.78 14.38 -20.71
C VAL A 44 0.96 12.99 -20.09
N ARG A 45 2.13 12.70 -19.51
CA ARG A 45 2.39 11.45 -18.80
C ARG A 45 1.44 11.28 -17.61
N LEU A 46 1.29 12.31 -16.78
CA LEU A 46 0.37 12.36 -15.64
C LEU A 46 -1.10 12.22 -16.06
N LEU A 47 -1.49 12.80 -17.19
CA LEU A 47 -2.83 12.61 -17.75
C LEU A 47 -3.02 11.22 -18.36
N HIS A 48 -1.95 10.56 -18.82
CA HIS A 48 -2.04 9.17 -19.26
C HIS A 48 -2.08 8.17 -18.11
N THR A 49 -1.73 8.56 -16.88
CA THR A 49 -1.78 7.66 -15.71
C THR A 49 -3.20 7.16 -15.46
N LYS A 50 -3.31 5.83 -15.35
CA LYS A 50 -4.46 4.94 -15.04
C LYS A 50 -5.86 5.34 -15.52
N LYS A 51 -6.56 4.38 -16.15
CA LYS A 51 -7.99 4.51 -16.51
C LYS A 51 -8.92 4.34 -15.30
N TYR A 52 -8.49 3.55 -14.33
CA TYR A 52 -9.16 3.24 -13.07
C TYR A 52 -8.09 2.90 -12.04
N GLY A 53 -8.31 3.29 -10.79
CA GLY A 53 -7.38 3.04 -9.69
C GLY A 53 -7.25 4.22 -8.76
N LEU A 54 -6.36 4.06 -7.79
CA LEU A 54 -6.05 5.07 -6.79
C LEU A 54 -5.02 6.05 -7.35
N VAL A 55 -5.21 7.34 -7.08
CA VAL A 55 -4.22 8.39 -7.35
C VAL A 55 -4.09 9.20 -6.07
N TRP A 56 -2.87 9.36 -5.59
CA TRP A 56 -2.58 10.10 -4.37
C TRP A 56 -1.31 10.93 -4.56
N GLU A 57 -1.12 11.90 -3.68
CA GLU A 57 0.13 12.66 -3.63
C GLU A 57 1.20 11.84 -2.90
N GLU A 58 2.35 11.68 -3.54
CA GLU A 58 3.49 10.98 -2.95
C GLU A 58 4.19 11.87 -1.91
N TYR A 59 4.34 11.33 -0.71
CA TYR A 59 5.12 11.93 0.36
C TYR A 59 6.33 11.03 0.66
N ALA A 60 7.53 11.58 0.61
CA ALA A 60 8.74 10.87 1.02
C ALA A 60 8.89 10.88 2.55
N GLU A 61 9.30 9.75 3.11
CA GLU A 61 9.67 9.64 4.53
C GLU A 61 11.13 10.08 4.71
N ILE A 62 11.47 10.65 5.87
CA ILE A 62 12.86 11.02 6.20
C ILE A 62 13.78 9.80 6.04
N VAL A 63 13.29 8.64 6.50
CA VAL A 63 13.94 7.33 6.43
C VAL A 63 14.30 6.96 4.97
N GLU A 64 13.44 7.26 4.00
CA GLU A 64 13.69 6.99 2.58
C GLU A 64 14.80 7.88 2.01
N GLU A 65 14.82 9.17 2.39
CA GLU A 65 15.89 10.09 1.99
C GLU A 65 17.25 9.69 2.60
N GLU A 66 17.24 9.23 3.85
CA GLU A 66 18.45 8.73 4.50
C GLU A 66 19.03 7.50 3.79
N MET A 67 18.18 6.57 3.36
CA MET A 67 18.61 5.35 2.65
C MET A 67 19.38 5.62 1.35
N LYS A 68 19.19 6.78 0.72
CA LYS A 68 19.93 7.16 -0.49
C LYS A 68 21.42 7.35 -0.25
N THR A 69 21.80 7.68 0.99
CA THR A 69 23.19 8.00 1.35
C THR A 69 23.75 7.10 2.46
N LYS A 70 22.88 6.51 3.27
CA LYS A 70 23.22 5.66 4.42
C LYS A 70 22.62 4.27 4.22
N ILE A 71 23.47 3.26 4.13
CA ILE A 71 23.02 1.87 4.04
C ILE A 71 22.86 1.32 5.46
N PRO A 72 21.65 0.90 5.87
CA PRO A 72 21.45 0.31 7.20
C PRO A 72 22.15 -1.05 7.29
N VAL A 73 22.52 -1.47 8.49
CA VAL A 73 23.10 -2.79 8.76
C VAL A 73 22.51 -3.36 10.05
N PHE A 74 22.29 -4.67 10.08
CA PHE A 74 21.90 -5.35 11.32
C PHE A 74 23.11 -5.60 12.20
N VAL A 75 22.96 -5.35 13.50
CA VAL A 75 23.96 -5.65 14.52
C VAL A 75 23.30 -6.57 15.54
N GLU A 76 23.93 -7.72 15.82
CA GLU A 76 23.44 -8.64 16.84
C GLU A 76 23.66 -8.05 18.24
N ASP A 77 22.59 -8.00 19.03
CA ASP A 77 22.65 -7.68 20.45
C ASP A 77 22.64 -8.97 21.26
N THR A 78 23.83 -9.39 21.70
CA THR A 78 24.00 -10.64 22.46
C THR A 78 23.34 -10.61 23.82
N ASP A 79 23.13 -9.43 24.41
CA ASP A 79 22.55 -9.28 25.75
C ASP A 79 21.03 -9.56 25.73
N ARG A 80 20.41 -9.44 24.56
CA ARG A 80 18.98 -9.72 24.35
C ARG A 80 18.69 -11.11 23.78
N LYS A 81 19.72 -11.96 23.67
CA LYS A 81 19.55 -13.32 23.15
C LYS A 81 18.72 -14.16 24.12
N ILE A 82 17.59 -14.66 23.64
CA ILE A 82 16.71 -15.58 24.39
C ILE A 82 16.99 -16.99 23.89
N VAL A 83 17.49 -17.85 24.78
CA VAL A 83 17.70 -19.28 24.48
C VAL A 83 16.46 -20.06 24.92
N GLY A 84 15.79 -20.67 23.94
CA GLY A 84 14.65 -21.55 24.16
C GLY A 84 15.11 -22.98 24.49
N ASN A 85 15.08 -23.86 23.49
CA ASN A 85 15.57 -25.23 23.61
C ASN A 85 17.08 -25.29 23.26
N PRO A 86 17.97 -25.67 24.20
CA PRO A 86 19.41 -25.78 23.94
C PRO A 86 19.80 -26.80 22.86
N ASP A 87 18.93 -27.78 22.60
CA ASP A 87 19.17 -28.87 21.65
C ASP A 87 18.60 -28.58 20.25
N SER A 88 17.93 -27.44 20.04
CA SER A 88 17.43 -27.03 18.72
C SER A 88 18.41 -26.07 18.05
N GLU A 89 18.64 -26.27 16.76
CA GLU A 89 19.37 -25.32 15.90
C GLU A 89 18.46 -24.22 15.33
N ASP A 90 17.15 -24.30 15.59
CA ASP A 90 16.18 -23.31 15.11
C ASP A 90 16.38 -21.97 15.81
N TYR A 91 16.32 -20.89 15.03
CA TYR A 91 16.40 -19.53 15.54
C TYR A 91 15.26 -18.68 15.01
N ASN A 92 14.81 -17.73 15.83
CA ASN A 92 13.89 -16.67 15.46
C ASN A 92 14.62 -15.33 15.58
N PHE A 93 14.31 -14.39 14.68
CA PHE A 93 14.88 -13.05 14.73
C PHE A 93 13.88 -12.07 15.33
N LEU A 94 14.37 -11.22 16.23
CA LEU A 94 13.69 -9.99 16.64
C LEU A 94 14.53 -8.82 16.12
N LEU A 95 13.93 -8.00 15.26
CA LEU A 95 14.57 -6.83 14.68
C LEU A 95 14.03 -5.58 15.36
N GLU A 96 14.93 -4.74 15.88
CA GLU A 96 14.58 -3.45 16.47
C GLU A 96 15.07 -2.33 15.54
N GLY A 97 14.16 -1.45 15.13
CA GLY A 97 14.44 -0.33 14.24
C GLY A 97 13.20 0.11 13.48
N ASP A 98 13.40 1.04 12.52
CA ASP A 98 12.34 1.40 11.59
C ASP A 98 12.01 0.20 10.68
N ASN A 99 10.72 -0.02 10.45
CA ASN A 99 10.25 -1.14 9.66
C ASN A 99 10.66 -1.02 8.18
N LEU A 100 10.76 0.17 7.61
CA LEU A 100 11.14 0.36 6.21
C LEU A 100 12.63 0.03 6.01
N HIS A 101 13.50 0.47 6.91
CA HIS A 101 14.92 0.06 6.91
C HIS A 101 15.06 -1.46 7.05
N SER A 102 14.33 -2.05 8.00
CA SER A 102 14.41 -3.49 8.28
C SER A 102 13.92 -4.31 7.09
N LEU A 103 12.78 -3.93 6.50
CA LEU A 103 12.21 -4.57 5.31
C LEU A 103 13.16 -4.47 4.12
N HIS A 104 13.80 -3.32 3.89
CA HIS A 104 14.75 -3.16 2.80
C HIS A 104 15.95 -4.10 2.90
N LEU A 105 16.47 -4.34 4.10
CA LEU A 105 17.55 -5.30 4.33
C LEU A 105 17.09 -6.75 4.20
N LEU A 106 15.89 -7.04 4.71
CA LEU A 106 15.27 -8.36 4.54
C LEU A 106 15.04 -8.66 3.05
N GLU A 107 14.63 -7.69 2.25
CA GLU A 107 14.43 -7.87 0.80
C GLU A 107 15.70 -8.41 0.12
N LYS A 108 16.88 -7.91 0.50
CA LYS A 108 18.16 -8.36 -0.09
C LYS A 108 18.52 -9.80 0.25
N THR A 109 18.00 -10.34 1.35
CA THR A 109 18.44 -11.62 1.92
C THR A 109 17.34 -12.70 1.85
N HIS A 110 16.08 -12.30 1.90
CA HIS A 110 14.89 -13.14 2.07
C HIS A 110 13.80 -12.88 1.02
N SER A 111 14.12 -12.23 -0.10
CA SER A 111 13.19 -12.11 -1.23
C SER A 111 12.68 -13.49 -1.66
N GLU A 112 11.36 -13.59 -1.85
CA GLU A 112 10.62 -14.79 -2.25
C GLU A 112 10.73 -16.00 -1.29
N LYS A 113 11.10 -15.76 -0.02
CA LYS A 113 11.27 -16.83 0.98
C LYS A 113 10.23 -16.83 2.09
N ILE A 114 9.37 -15.82 2.17
CA ILE A 114 8.41 -15.69 3.27
C ILE A 114 7.06 -16.26 2.87
N ASP A 115 6.59 -17.27 3.60
CA ASP A 115 5.29 -17.91 3.28
C ASP A 115 4.10 -17.13 3.85
N VAL A 116 4.26 -16.47 4.99
CA VAL A 116 3.17 -15.77 5.66
C VAL A 116 3.67 -14.44 6.22
N ILE A 117 2.94 -13.37 5.91
CA ILE A 117 3.12 -12.05 6.52
C ILE A 117 1.84 -11.67 7.26
N TYR A 118 1.97 -11.19 8.49
CA TYR A 118 0.88 -10.59 9.25
C TYR A 118 1.35 -9.22 9.74
N ILE A 119 0.62 -8.16 9.40
CA ILE A 119 0.92 -6.79 9.81
C ILE A 119 -0.32 -6.14 10.41
N ASP A 120 -0.17 -5.33 11.46
CA ASP A 120 -1.26 -4.52 12.04
C ASP A 120 -0.91 -3.03 11.86
N PRO A 121 -1.19 -2.45 10.68
CA PRO A 121 -0.81 -1.07 10.37
C PRO A 121 -1.63 -0.06 11.21
N PRO A 122 -1.18 1.20 11.31
CA PRO A 122 -1.98 2.24 11.94
C PRO A 122 -3.31 2.45 11.18
N TYR A 123 -4.43 2.63 11.89
CA TYR A 123 -5.77 2.68 11.27
C TYR A 123 -6.18 4.09 10.79
N ASN A 124 -5.31 5.08 10.99
CA ASN A 124 -5.53 6.48 10.64
C ASN A 124 -6.85 7.06 11.20
N THR A 125 -7.20 6.71 12.44
CA THR A 125 -8.44 7.16 13.09
C THR A 125 -8.42 8.64 13.48
N GLY A 126 -7.24 9.28 13.40
CA GLY A 126 -6.99 10.65 13.87
C GLY A 126 -6.82 10.77 15.38
N ASN A 127 -6.76 9.65 16.12
CA ASN A 127 -6.59 9.62 17.57
C ASN A 127 -5.13 9.33 17.97
N LYS A 128 -4.17 9.94 17.26
CA LYS A 128 -2.72 9.74 17.45
C LYS A 128 -2.20 8.34 17.13
N ASP A 129 -2.98 7.56 16.39
CA ASP A 129 -2.61 6.21 15.96
C ASP A 129 -1.72 6.18 14.72
N PHE A 130 -1.67 7.28 13.95
CA PHE A 130 -0.76 7.43 12.81
C PHE A 130 0.20 8.60 13.01
N ILE A 131 1.51 8.30 12.96
CA ILE A 131 2.60 9.25 13.03
C ILE A 131 3.38 9.16 11.73
N TYR A 132 3.61 10.31 11.09
CA TYR A 132 4.34 10.42 9.84
C TYR A 132 5.39 11.53 9.97
N ASN A 133 6.68 11.23 9.73
CA ASN A 133 7.81 12.15 9.93
C ASN A 133 7.73 12.90 11.27
N ASP A 134 7.60 12.15 12.38
CA ASP A 134 7.48 12.64 13.76
C ASP A 134 6.27 13.53 14.07
N LYS A 135 5.31 13.63 13.13
CA LYS A 135 4.08 14.40 13.31
C LYS A 135 2.87 13.48 13.32
N ILE A 136 2.01 13.68 14.32
CA ILE A 136 0.71 13.04 14.36
C ILE A 136 -0.12 13.57 13.18
N VAL A 137 -0.65 12.66 12.38
CA VAL A 137 -1.62 12.99 11.34
C VAL A 137 -2.98 13.02 11.98
N ASP A 138 -3.60 14.21 11.99
CA ASP A 138 -4.93 14.41 12.53
C ASP A 138 -5.97 14.59 11.41
N LYS A 139 -7.25 14.64 11.79
CA LYS A 139 -8.36 14.76 10.83
C LYS A 139 -8.45 16.11 10.11
N THR A 140 -7.71 17.11 10.56
CA THR A 140 -7.65 18.43 9.90
C THR A 140 -6.66 18.44 8.75
N ASP A 141 -5.82 17.41 8.65
CA ASP A 141 -4.90 17.21 7.54
C ASP A 141 -5.65 16.68 6.30
N GLY A 142 -5.85 17.56 5.33
CA GLY A 142 -6.50 17.23 4.05
C GLY A 142 -5.76 16.17 3.22
N TYR A 143 -4.51 15.84 3.58
CA TYR A 143 -3.69 14.84 2.90
C TYR A 143 -3.45 13.58 3.76
N SER A 144 -4.22 13.39 4.83
CA SER A 144 -4.11 12.25 5.75
C SER A 144 -4.10 10.89 5.04
N HIS A 145 -5.06 10.65 4.14
CA HIS A 145 -5.11 9.42 3.34
C HIS A 145 -3.92 9.28 2.39
N SER A 146 -3.49 10.35 1.72
CA SER A 146 -2.33 10.33 0.81
C SER A 146 -1.02 10.02 1.55
N LYS A 147 -0.85 10.53 2.77
CA LYS A 147 0.30 10.23 3.64
C LYS A 147 0.27 8.78 4.09
N TRP A 148 -0.90 8.27 4.49
CA TRP A 148 -1.07 6.88 4.88
C TRP A 148 -0.78 5.93 3.71
N LEU A 149 -1.28 6.25 2.51
CA LEU A 149 -1.00 5.49 1.29
C LEU A 149 0.47 5.53 0.92
N SER A 150 1.13 6.69 0.99
CA SER A 150 2.58 6.80 0.74
C SER A 150 3.39 5.93 1.71
N PHE A 151 3.04 5.96 2.99
CA PHE A 151 3.64 5.13 4.04
C PHE A 151 3.42 3.63 3.77
N MET A 152 2.19 3.22 3.45
CA MET A 152 1.86 1.80 3.26
C MET A 152 2.40 1.23 1.94
N SER A 153 2.38 2.01 0.86
CA SER A 153 2.80 1.55 -0.48
C SER A 153 4.20 0.96 -0.46
N LYS A 154 5.16 1.72 0.08
CA LYS A 154 6.58 1.31 0.16
C LYS A 154 6.77 -0.01 0.92
N ARG A 155 6.04 -0.16 2.03
CA ARG A 155 6.12 -1.35 2.88
C ARG A 155 5.48 -2.56 2.23
N LEU A 156 4.33 -2.37 1.58
CA LEU A 156 3.61 -3.43 0.87
C LEU A 156 4.33 -3.89 -0.40
N GLU A 157 5.00 -2.98 -1.12
CA GLU A 157 5.86 -3.31 -2.26
C GLU A 157 6.99 -4.26 -1.84
N ILE A 158 7.70 -3.93 -0.75
CA ILE A 158 8.75 -4.80 -0.22
C ILE A 158 8.15 -6.10 0.33
N ALA A 159 7.01 -6.04 1.03
CA ALA A 159 6.33 -7.22 1.53
C ALA A 159 5.94 -8.19 0.40
N ARG A 160 5.46 -7.68 -0.74
CA ARG A 160 5.27 -8.50 -1.96
C ARG A 160 6.60 -9.18 -2.30
N ASN A 161 7.69 -8.44 -2.44
CA ASN A 161 8.97 -9.01 -2.90
C ASN A 161 9.55 -10.06 -1.95
N LEU A 162 9.17 -10.01 -0.67
CA LEU A 162 9.52 -11.00 0.34
C LEU A 162 8.69 -12.29 0.25
N LEU A 163 7.43 -12.19 -0.17
CA LEU A 163 6.53 -13.35 -0.23
C LEU A 163 7.00 -14.40 -1.26
N SER A 164 6.98 -15.66 -0.84
CA SER A 164 7.21 -16.81 -1.73
C SER A 164 6.11 -16.93 -2.77
N ASP A 165 6.30 -17.77 -3.79
CA ASP A 165 5.30 -18.01 -4.84
C ASP A 165 3.94 -18.47 -4.30
N ASN A 166 3.89 -19.06 -3.10
CA ASN A 166 2.64 -19.45 -2.43
C ASN A 166 2.36 -18.62 -1.17
N GLY A 167 2.96 -17.44 -1.09
CA GLY A 167 2.89 -16.57 0.07
C GLY A 167 1.52 -15.92 0.25
N VAL A 168 1.15 -15.67 1.50
CA VAL A 168 -0.08 -14.97 1.89
C VAL A 168 0.24 -13.84 2.86
N ILE A 169 -0.47 -12.71 2.71
CA ILE A 169 -0.39 -11.58 3.63
C ILE A 169 -1.76 -11.29 4.24
N PHE A 170 -1.76 -11.04 5.54
CA PHE A 170 -2.93 -10.68 6.34
C PHE A 170 -2.76 -9.26 6.89
N ILE A 171 -3.76 -8.42 6.64
CA ILE A 171 -3.75 -7.00 7.01
C ILE A 171 -5.07 -6.66 7.70
N PRO A 172 -5.14 -6.66 9.05
CA PRO A 172 -6.22 -6.05 9.79
C PRO A 172 -6.29 -4.56 9.49
N ILE A 173 -7.51 -4.07 9.32
CA ILE A 173 -7.82 -2.67 9.09
C ILE A 173 -9.22 -2.37 9.62
N ASP A 174 -9.45 -1.13 10.05
CA ASP A 174 -10.80 -0.65 10.32
C ASP A 174 -11.42 0.01 9.08
N ASP A 175 -12.60 0.59 9.25
CA ASP A 175 -13.37 1.15 8.14
C ASP A 175 -12.78 2.46 7.57
N ASN A 176 -11.77 3.08 8.20
CA ASN A 176 -11.23 4.36 7.73
C ASN A 176 -10.38 4.21 6.46
N GLU A 177 -9.56 3.16 6.37
CA GLU A 177 -8.62 2.93 5.27
C GLU A 177 -8.88 1.63 4.50
N GLN A 178 -9.94 0.89 4.81
CA GLN A 178 -10.22 -0.41 4.19
C GLN A 178 -10.30 -0.33 2.66
N ALA A 179 -10.97 0.68 2.11
CA ALA A 179 -11.15 0.81 0.66
C ALA A 179 -9.85 1.25 -0.02
N GLN A 180 -9.13 2.18 0.60
CA GLN A 180 -7.85 2.71 0.16
C GLN A 180 -6.80 1.59 0.14
N LEU A 181 -6.72 0.81 1.21
CA LEU A 181 -5.86 -0.38 1.30
C LEU A 181 -6.20 -1.40 0.22
N LYS A 182 -7.49 -1.67 -0.03
CA LYS A 182 -7.90 -2.64 -1.06
C LYS A 182 -7.39 -2.24 -2.44
N LEU A 183 -7.59 -0.99 -2.83
CA LEU A 183 -7.13 -0.49 -4.13
C LEU A 183 -5.61 -0.47 -4.24
N LEU A 184 -4.92 -0.14 -3.15
CA LEU A 184 -3.46 -0.20 -3.07
C LEU A 184 -2.94 -1.64 -3.22
N CYS A 185 -3.58 -2.60 -2.52
CA CYS A 185 -3.25 -4.00 -2.64
C CYS A 185 -3.52 -4.55 -4.05
N ASP A 186 -4.61 -4.12 -4.71
CA ASP A 186 -4.90 -4.51 -6.09
C ASP A 186 -3.84 -3.99 -7.06
N GLU A 187 -3.27 -2.82 -6.78
CA GLU A 187 -2.17 -2.25 -7.55
C GLU A 187 -0.85 -3.01 -7.35
N ILE A 188 -0.51 -3.37 -6.11
CA ILE A 188 0.77 -4.00 -5.77
C ILE A 188 0.77 -5.50 -6.05
N PHE A 189 -0.26 -6.22 -5.61
CA PHE A 189 -0.35 -7.67 -5.69
C PHE A 189 -1.11 -8.14 -6.94
N GLY A 190 -1.87 -7.25 -7.58
CA GLY A 190 -2.82 -7.57 -8.64
C GLY A 190 -4.20 -7.92 -8.10
N GLU A 191 -5.26 -7.49 -8.78
CA GLU A 191 -6.65 -7.70 -8.37
C GLU A 191 -7.01 -9.19 -8.19
N SER A 192 -6.46 -10.07 -9.05
CA SER A 192 -6.68 -11.51 -8.93
C SER A 192 -6.22 -12.06 -7.59
N SER A 193 -5.16 -11.48 -7.01
CA SER A 193 -4.50 -11.97 -5.81
C SER A 193 -5.32 -11.80 -4.52
N TYR A 194 -6.42 -11.06 -4.57
CA TYR A 194 -7.35 -10.94 -3.44
C TYR A 194 -8.03 -12.29 -3.17
N LEU A 195 -7.89 -12.79 -1.95
CA LEU A 195 -8.49 -14.05 -1.54
C LEU A 195 -9.82 -13.85 -0.82
N ASN A 196 -9.81 -13.08 0.27
CA ASN A 196 -11.00 -12.87 1.10
C ASN A 196 -10.80 -11.71 2.10
N GLN A 197 -11.88 -11.35 2.79
CA GLN A 197 -11.88 -10.46 3.93
C GLN A 197 -12.62 -11.12 5.09
N ILE A 198 -12.00 -11.16 6.27
CA ILE A 198 -12.58 -11.72 7.50
C ILE A 198 -12.99 -10.57 8.40
N SER A 199 -14.28 -10.45 8.72
CA SER A 199 -14.75 -9.48 9.73
C SER A 199 -14.70 -10.10 11.13
N VAL A 200 -13.90 -9.51 12.00
CA VAL A 200 -13.75 -9.89 13.40
C VAL A 200 -14.61 -8.96 14.26
N ASN A 201 -15.47 -9.54 15.10
CA ASN A 201 -16.29 -8.78 16.03
C ASN A 201 -15.48 -8.43 17.29
N SER A 202 -15.21 -7.14 17.46
CA SER A 202 -14.44 -6.59 18.58
C SER A 202 -15.41 -6.13 19.67
N LYS A 203 -15.17 -6.54 20.93
CA LYS A 203 -16.05 -6.17 22.05
C LYS A 203 -16.15 -4.65 22.22
N VAL A 204 -17.39 -4.18 22.35
CA VAL A 204 -17.74 -2.80 22.68
C VAL A 204 -17.52 -2.57 24.17
N SER A 205 -16.72 -1.58 24.54
CA SER A 205 -16.73 -1.05 25.91
C SER A 205 -18.10 -0.41 26.16
N ALA A 206 -18.89 -0.99 27.07
CA ALA A 206 -20.21 -0.49 27.42
C ALA A 206 -20.09 0.93 28.00
N GLY A 207 -20.42 1.93 27.18
CA GLY A 207 -20.62 3.30 27.64
C GLY A 207 -21.93 3.39 28.42
N ALA A 208 -21.87 3.94 29.63
CA ALA A 208 -23.02 4.14 30.50
C ALA A 208 -23.92 5.28 29.99
N SER A 209 -24.66 5.08 28.89
CA SER A 209 -25.90 5.80 28.54
C SER A 209 -26.32 5.47 27.09
N GLY A 210 -27.55 4.97 26.93
CA GLY A 210 -28.25 4.92 25.64
C GLY A 210 -28.32 3.54 24.98
N GLU A 211 -29.53 3.10 24.69
CA GLU A 211 -29.89 1.85 24.01
C GLU A 211 -29.36 1.81 22.56
N GLY A 212 -28.09 1.43 22.40
CA GLY A 212 -27.52 1.09 21.10
C GLY A 212 -26.27 0.24 21.28
N LYS A 213 -26.33 -1.05 20.93
CA LYS A 213 -25.10 -1.87 20.83
C LYS A 213 -24.38 -1.47 19.53
N SER A 214 -23.39 -0.59 19.63
CA SER A 214 -22.50 -0.26 18.52
C SER A 214 -21.45 -1.36 18.35
N PHE A 215 -21.67 -2.32 17.46
CA PHE A 215 -20.64 -3.31 17.14
C PHE A 215 -19.46 -2.62 16.44
N LYS A 216 -18.24 -2.81 16.96
CA LYS A 216 -17.01 -2.43 16.25
C LYS A 216 -16.47 -3.66 15.54
N TYR A 217 -16.29 -3.58 14.24
CA TYR A 217 -15.69 -4.65 13.45
C TYR A 217 -14.26 -4.25 13.06
N THR A 218 -13.36 -5.23 13.07
CA THR A 218 -12.05 -5.12 12.43
C THR A 218 -12.04 -6.07 11.24
N ASN A 219 -11.65 -5.58 10.08
CA ASN A 219 -11.60 -6.37 8.86
C ASN A 219 -10.17 -6.85 8.62
N VAL A 220 -9.96 -8.14 8.46
CA VAL A 220 -8.66 -8.70 8.07
C VAL A 220 -8.69 -9.00 6.58
N MET A 221 -7.96 -8.20 5.80
CA MET A 221 -7.80 -8.39 4.36
C MET A 221 -6.74 -9.45 4.09
N ILE A 222 -7.01 -10.33 3.12
CA ILE A 222 -6.14 -11.45 2.76
C ILE A 222 -5.77 -11.36 1.28
N MET A 223 -4.48 -11.19 1.02
CA MET A 223 -3.90 -11.21 -0.32
C MET A 223 -2.93 -12.38 -0.46
N SER A 224 -2.79 -12.90 -1.67
CA SER A 224 -1.80 -13.93 -2.01
C SER A 224 -0.83 -13.44 -3.07
N THR A 225 0.20 -14.22 -3.36
CA THR A 225 0.93 -14.10 -4.62
C THR A 225 0.08 -14.67 -5.77
N PRO A 226 0.17 -14.12 -7.01
CA PRO A 226 -0.66 -14.55 -8.14
C PRO A 226 -0.59 -16.06 -8.47
N TYR A 227 0.49 -16.73 -8.08
CA TYR A 227 0.74 -18.13 -8.40
C TYR A 227 -0.25 -19.11 -7.75
N LEU A 228 -0.78 -18.77 -6.56
CA LEU A 228 -1.75 -19.61 -5.84
C LEU A 228 -3.04 -19.85 -6.63
N LEU A 229 -3.41 -18.93 -7.52
CA LEU A 229 -4.66 -18.99 -8.28
C LEU A 229 -4.50 -19.70 -9.63
N GLY A 230 -3.28 -19.77 -10.17
CA GLY A 230 -2.98 -20.37 -11.47
C GLY A 230 -3.11 -21.89 -11.54
N LYS A 231 -3.08 -22.60 -10.39
CA LYS A 231 -3.22 -24.07 -10.35
C LYS A 231 -4.68 -24.55 -10.35
N ASN A 232 -5.63 -23.77 -9.82
CA ASN A 232 -7.03 -24.21 -9.72
C ASN A 232 -7.84 -24.02 -11.02
N LEU A 233 -7.28 -23.39 -12.04
CA LEU A 233 -7.94 -23.14 -13.33
C LEU A 233 -7.44 -24.03 -14.49
N ARG A 234 -6.49 -24.96 -14.24
CA ARG A 234 -5.96 -25.87 -15.27
C ARG A 234 -6.30 -27.36 -15.02
N SER A 235 -7.19 -27.65 -14.09
CA SER A 235 -7.67 -29.01 -13.82
C SER A 235 -9.20 -29.06 -13.80
N CYS A 236 -9.82 -28.84 -14.95
CA CYS A 236 -11.18 -29.28 -15.31
C CYS A 236 -11.22 -29.54 -16.82
#